data_AF-A0A1V5NES9-F1
#
_entry.id   AF-A0A1V5NES9-F1
#
_cell.length_a   1.000
_cell.length_b   1.000
_cell.length_c   1.000
_cell.angle_alpha   90.00
_cell.angle_beta   90.00
_cell.angle_gamma   90.00
#
_symmetry.space_group_name_H-M   'P 1'
#
loop_
_entity.id
_entity.type
_entity.pdbx_description
1 polymer ?
#
loop_
_entity_poly.entity_id
_entity_poly.type
_entity_poly.pdbx_seq_one_letter_code
_entity_poly.pdbx_strand_id
1 'polypeptide(L)'
;MRGKYKDGKNVLLAGISWKSGNVQEGSKRSIDLPYWEPILKIPGVKFVSLQYGQCQKQLQEIHQQLGIEIIKDETVNPFTDLDSFAAQTAAMDLVISIDNSTVHFAGVMGVNVWTLLPKVPDWRWGLKGETTCWYPTMRLFRQQETGNWQPVISKVVQELGRLV
;
A
#
# COMPACT_ATOMS: atom_id res chain seq x y z
N MET A 1 -18.62 1.81 2.86
CA MET A 1 -17.25 1.33 3.15
C MET A 1 -16.56 2.10 4.28
N ARG A 2 -16.31 3.41 4.18
CA ARG A 2 -15.51 4.17 5.18
C ARG A 2 -15.95 4.01 6.65
N GLY A 3 -17.25 4.11 6.93
CA GLY A 3 -17.80 3.94 8.29
C GLY A 3 -17.54 2.55 8.89
N LYS A 4 -17.51 1.50 8.06
CA LYS A 4 -17.20 0.11 8.44
C LYS A 4 -15.77 -0.04 8.98
N TYR A 5 -14.83 0.78 8.53
CA TYR A 5 -13.42 0.65 8.93
C TYR A 5 -13.05 1.58 10.08
N LYS A 6 -13.68 2.76 10.17
CA LYS A 6 -13.36 3.73 11.22
C LYS A 6 -13.93 3.36 12.59
N ASP A 7 -14.99 2.56 12.67
CA ASP A 7 -15.71 2.22 13.91
C ASP A 7 -16.01 3.46 14.79
N GLY A 8 -16.38 4.58 14.15
CA GLY A 8 -16.65 5.85 14.83
C GLY A 8 -15.42 6.62 15.33
N LYS A 9 -14.18 6.12 15.12
CA LYS A 9 -12.94 6.80 15.50
C LYS A 9 -12.46 7.77 14.42
N ASN A 10 -11.90 8.91 14.82
CA ASN A 10 -11.19 9.80 13.91
C ASN A 10 -9.76 9.31 13.71
N VAL A 11 -9.57 8.35 12.80
CA VAL A 11 -8.28 7.76 12.43
C VAL A 11 -8.04 7.87 10.92
N LEU A 12 -6.79 7.92 10.51
CA LEU A 12 -6.40 7.87 9.11
C LEU A 12 -6.59 6.43 8.59
N LEU A 13 -7.32 6.25 7.49
CA LEU A 13 -7.44 4.94 6.82
C LEU A 13 -6.40 4.80 5.73
N ALA A 14 -5.46 3.88 5.91
CA ALA A 14 -4.41 3.59 4.93
C ALA A 14 -4.64 2.22 4.26
N GLY A 15 -4.88 2.22 2.96
CA GLY A 15 -4.93 1.00 2.16
C GLY A 15 -3.52 0.53 1.80
N ILE A 16 -3.22 -0.76 1.94
CA ILE A 16 -1.89 -1.30 1.63
C ILE A 16 -1.90 -2.47 0.66
N SER A 17 -0.87 -2.56 -0.16
CA SER A 17 -0.57 -3.73 -1.00
C SER A 17 0.95 -3.85 -1.17
N TRP A 18 1.48 -5.04 -0.86
CA TRP A 18 2.91 -5.25 -0.64
C TRP A 18 3.52 -6.28 -1.60
N LYS A 19 2.69 -7.02 -2.32
CA LYS A 19 3.13 -8.09 -3.22
C LYS A 19 2.53 -7.95 -4.61
N SER A 20 3.32 -8.31 -5.61
CA SER A 20 2.86 -8.41 -6.99
C SER A 20 2.81 -9.86 -7.46
N GLY A 21 1.72 -10.20 -8.17
CA GLY A 21 1.58 -11.50 -8.85
C GLY A 21 2.28 -11.60 -10.22
N ASN A 22 3.01 -10.57 -10.67
CA ASN A 22 3.70 -10.61 -11.96
C ASN A 22 4.90 -11.58 -11.87
N VAL A 23 4.96 -12.54 -12.80
CA VAL A 23 5.96 -13.63 -12.76
C VAL A 23 7.39 -13.15 -13.03
N GLN A 24 7.57 -12.10 -13.84
CA GLN A 24 8.89 -11.64 -14.28
C GLN A 24 9.46 -10.56 -13.35
N GLU A 25 8.64 -9.57 -13.00
CA GLU A 25 9.07 -8.37 -12.28
C GLU A 25 8.54 -8.32 -10.84
N GLY A 26 7.64 -9.24 -10.47
CA GLY A 26 6.96 -9.21 -9.18
C GLY A 26 7.90 -9.32 -7.99
N SER A 27 8.92 -10.17 -8.07
CA SER A 27 9.90 -10.34 -6.99
C SER A 27 10.74 -9.09 -6.73
N LYS A 28 11.11 -8.35 -7.78
CA LYS A 28 11.95 -7.15 -7.67
C LYS A 28 11.25 -5.98 -6.99
N ARG A 29 9.92 -5.91 -7.14
CA ARG A 29 9.09 -4.82 -6.61
C ARG A 29 8.31 -5.20 -5.35
N SER A 30 8.23 -6.48 -5.00
CA SER A 30 7.55 -6.92 -3.78
C SER A 30 8.40 -6.65 -2.54
N ILE A 31 7.71 -6.35 -1.45
CA ILE A 31 8.30 -6.16 -0.13
C ILE A 31 7.56 -7.11 0.80
N ASP A 32 8.28 -8.03 1.44
CA ASP A 32 7.64 -8.96 2.36
C ASP A 32 6.97 -8.23 3.51
N LEU A 33 5.77 -8.67 3.88
CA LEU A 33 4.92 -7.96 4.83
C LEU A 33 5.60 -7.66 6.19
N PRO A 34 6.49 -8.51 6.74
CA PRO A 34 7.24 -8.15 7.95
C PRO A 34 8.06 -6.86 7.84
N TYR A 35 8.59 -6.51 6.66
CA TYR A 35 9.31 -5.25 6.48
C TYR A 35 8.41 -4.00 6.62
N TRP A 36 7.10 -4.18 6.53
CA TRP A 36 6.12 -3.10 6.72
C TRP A 36 5.82 -2.82 8.19
N GLU A 37 6.30 -3.66 9.13
CA GLU A 37 6.07 -3.50 10.56
C GLU A 37 6.23 -2.06 11.06
N PRO A 38 7.30 -1.31 10.71
CA PRO A 38 7.47 0.06 11.19
C PRO A 38 6.36 1.01 10.73
N ILE A 39 5.82 0.82 9.51
CA ILE A 39 4.69 1.61 8.99
C ILE A 39 3.41 1.22 9.72
N LEU A 40 3.19 -0.08 9.87
CA LEU A 40 1.99 -0.67 10.44
C LEU A 40 1.80 -0.35 11.94
N LYS A 41 2.87 0.03 12.64
CA LYS A 41 2.84 0.41 14.06
C LYS A 41 2.57 1.90 14.32
N ILE A 42 2.39 2.71 13.27
CA ILE A 42 2.15 4.15 13.46
C ILE A 42 0.78 4.36 14.14
N PRO A 43 0.73 5.02 15.31
CA PRO A 43 -0.52 5.30 16.01
C PRO A 43 -1.42 6.24 15.20
N GLY A 44 -2.73 6.15 15.40
CA GLY A 44 -3.68 7.00 14.67
C GLY A 44 -3.99 6.56 13.24
N VAL A 45 -3.37 5.47 12.76
CA VAL A 45 -3.62 4.87 11.45
C VAL A 45 -4.30 3.51 11.61
N LYS A 46 -5.33 3.26 10.81
CA LYS A 46 -5.90 1.92 10.60
C LYS A 46 -5.56 1.43 9.20
N PHE A 47 -4.99 0.24 9.11
CA PHE A 47 -4.56 -0.34 7.85
C PHE A 47 -5.60 -1.31 7.28
N VAL A 48 -5.88 -1.18 5.98
CA VAL A 48 -6.80 -2.05 5.23
C VAL A 48 -6.01 -2.73 4.12
N SER A 49 -6.13 -4.05 4.00
CA SER A 49 -5.50 -4.81 2.93
C SER A 49 -6.25 -4.58 1.61
N LEU A 50 -5.59 -3.90 0.68
CA LEU A 50 -5.96 -3.82 -0.74
C LEU A 50 -5.19 -4.86 -1.58
N GLN A 51 -4.52 -5.81 -0.92
CA GLN A 51 -3.77 -6.86 -1.59
C GLN A 51 -4.74 -7.83 -2.28
N TYR A 52 -4.57 -7.93 -3.60
CA TYR A 52 -5.25 -8.94 -4.40
C TYR A 52 -4.60 -10.31 -4.24
N GLY A 53 -5.38 -11.35 -4.50
CA GLY A 53 -4.95 -12.75 -4.37
C GLY A 53 -4.94 -13.26 -2.94
N GLN A 54 -4.36 -14.43 -2.76
CA GLN A 54 -4.31 -15.10 -1.47
C GLN A 54 -3.26 -14.45 -0.57
N CYS A 55 -3.72 -13.66 0.41
CA CYS A 55 -2.88 -13.02 1.42
C CYS A 55 -3.22 -13.41 2.86
N GLN A 56 -4.27 -14.21 3.08
CA GLN A 56 -4.80 -14.50 4.41
C GLN A 56 -3.77 -15.09 5.36
N LYS A 57 -2.95 -16.02 4.88
CA LYS A 57 -1.87 -16.63 5.67
C LYS A 57 -0.85 -15.58 6.15
N GLN A 58 -0.44 -14.67 5.27
CA GLN A 58 0.51 -13.60 5.61
C GLN A 58 -0.07 -12.62 6.64
N LEU A 59 -1.37 -12.31 6.53
CA LEU A 59 -2.07 -11.46 7.50
C LEU A 59 -2.16 -12.14 8.88
N GLN A 60 -2.48 -13.43 8.92
CA GLN A 60 -2.51 -14.22 10.16
C GLN A 60 -1.12 -14.31 10.80
N GLU A 61 -0.08 -14.56 10.01
CA GLU A 61 1.31 -14.62 10.49
C GLU A 61 1.74 -13.29 11.13
N ILE A 62 1.44 -12.15 10.49
CA ILE A 62 1.74 -10.82 11.03
C ILE A 62 0.97 -10.55 12.32
N HIS A 63 -0.30 -10.91 12.37
CA HIS A 63 -1.09 -10.77 13.59
C HIS A 63 -0.50 -11.59 14.74
N GLN A 64 -0.16 -12.86 14.49
CA GLN A 64 0.40 -13.76 15.50
C GLN A 64 1.79 -13.33 15.97
N GLN A 65 2.66 -12.90 15.06
CA GLN A 65 4.05 -12.58 15.37
C GLN A 65 4.22 -11.18 15.97
N LEU A 66 3.45 -10.20 15.49
CA LEU A 66 3.68 -8.78 15.79
C LEU A 66 2.52 -8.12 16.53
N GLY A 67 1.37 -8.81 16.68
CA GLY A 67 0.16 -8.24 17.27
C GLY A 67 -0.50 -7.14 16.42
N ILE A 68 -0.12 -7.05 15.14
CA ILE A 68 -0.59 -6.00 14.23
C ILE A 68 -1.86 -6.49 13.53
N GLU A 69 -2.92 -5.69 13.59
CA GLU A 69 -4.16 -5.95 12.87
C GLU A 69 -4.18 -5.18 11.54
N ILE A 70 -4.38 -5.91 10.44
CA ILE A 70 -4.65 -5.34 9.11
C ILE A 70 -6.04 -5.82 8.71
N ILE A 71 -6.96 -4.88 8.46
CA ILE A 71 -8.34 -5.19 8.12
C ILE A 71 -8.38 -5.84 6.74
N LYS A 72 -8.85 -7.09 6.66
CA LYS A 72 -9.18 -7.76 5.40
C LYS A 72 -10.70 -7.79 5.24
N ASP A 73 -11.19 -7.18 4.16
CA ASP A 73 -12.60 -7.26 3.80
C ASP A 73 -12.83 -8.45 2.88
N GLU A 74 -13.32 -9.56 3.44
CA GLU A 74 -13.58 -10.81 2.68
C GLU A 74 -14.71 -10.66 1.65
N THR A 75 -15.48 -9.58 1.71
CA THR A 75 -16.54 -9.29 0.73
C THR A 75 -16.02 -8.61 -0.54
N VAL A 76 -14.74 -8.20 -0.57
CA VAL A 76 -14.14 -7.49 -1.70
C VAL A 76 -13.13 -8.40 -2.42
N ASN A 77 -13.38 -8.66 -3.70
CA ASN A 77 -12.46 -9.42 -4.55
C ASN A 77 -12.23 -8.72 -5.90
N PRO A 78 -11.05 -8.08 -6.09
CA PRO A 78 -10.75 -7.33 -7.31
C PRO A 78 -10.66 -8.18 -8.59
N PHE A 79 -10.62 -9.52 -8.48
CA PHE A 79 -10.63 -10.39 -9.66
C PHE A 79 -12.02 -10.67 -10.20
N THR A 80 -13.06 -10.49 -9.40
CA THR A 80 -14.45 -10.82 -9.76
C THR A 80 -15.39 -9.63 -9.70
N ASP A 81 -15.06 -8.61 -8.91
CA ASP A 81 -15.87 -7.42 -8.72
C ASP A 81 -14.98 -6.19 -8.49
N LEU A 82 -14.87 -5.36 -9.53
CA LEU A 82 -14.12 -4.11 -9.47
C LEU A 82 -14.90 -2.98 -8.80
N ASP A 83 -16.23 -3.04 -8.75
CA ASP A 83 -17.05 -1.99 -8.15
C ASP A 83 -16.90 -2.01 -6.62
N SER A 84 -16.89 -3.19 -6.00
CA SER A 84 -16.60 -3.29 -4.56
C SER A 84 -15.15 -2.89 -4.24
N PHE A 85 -14.19 -3.21 -5.12
CA PHE A 85 -12.81 -2.78 -4.95
C PHE A 85 -12.64 -1.26 -5.13
N ALA A 86 -13.37 -0.63 -6.05
CA ALA A 86 -13.47 0.81 -6.17
C ALA A 86 -14.03 1.42 -4.89
N ALA A 87 -15.16 0.91 -4.39
CA ALA A 87 -15.77 1.41 -3.17
C ALA A 87 -14.83 1.29 -1.95
N GLN A 88 -14.05 0.21 -1.86
CA GLN A 88 -13.05 0.02 -0.82
C GLN A 88 -11.88 1.00 -0.97
N THR A 89 -11.33 1.13 -2.17
CA THR A 89 -10.19 2.03 -2.47
C THR A 89 -10.57 3.49 -2.23
N ALA A 90 -11.74 3.93 -2.69
CA ALA A 90 -12.28 5.27 -2.46
C ALA A 90 -12.52 5.60 -0.99
N ALA A 91 -12.65 4.60 -0.11
CA ALA A 91 -12.83 4.83 1.31
C ALA A 91 -11.53 5.23 2.02
N MET A 92 -10.37 4.96 1.42
CA MET A 92 -9.05 5.22 2.00
C MET A 92 -8.71 6.71 1.96
N ASP A 93 -8.01 7.18 3.00
CA ASP A 93 -7.40 8.51 3.05
C ASP A 93 -6.07 8.54 2.27
N LEU A 94 -5.38 7.40 2.28
CA LEU A 94 -4.09 7.19 1.62
C LEU A 94 -3.97 5.72 1.18
N VAL A 95 -3.38 5.47 0.03
CA VAL A 95 -2.93 4.12 -0.38
C VAL A 95 -1.41 4.08 -0.36
N ILE A 96 -0.81 3.14 0.37
CA ILE A 96 0.64 2.91 0.39
C ILE A 96 0.92 1.54 -0.19
N SER A 97 1.57 1.49 -1.35
CA SER A 97 1.76 0.21 -2.04
C SER A 97 3.05 0.18 -2.83
N ILE A 98 3.54 -1.03 -3.07
CA ILE A 98 4.55 -1.26 -4.12
C ILE A 98 3.97 -0.94 -5.51
N ASP A 99 4.83 -0.87 -6.53
CA ASP A 99 4.40 -0.80 -7.94
C ASP A 99 3.61 -2.05 -8.36
N ASN A 100 2.28 -1.98 -8.31
CA ASN A 100 1.37 -3.01 -8.82
C ASN A 100 0.05 -2.39 -9.33
N SER A 101 -0.91 -3.22 -9.74
CA SER A 101 -2.20 -2.73 -10.26
C SER A 101 -2.97 -1.83 -9.28
N THR A 102 -2.83 -2.03 -7.97
CA THR A 102 -3.53 -1.26 -6.94
C THR A 102 -3.15 0.23 -6.98
N VAL A 103 -1.87 0.58 -7.22
CA VAL A 103 -1.46 2.00 -7.28
C VAL A 103 -2.04 2.71 -8.49
N HIS A 104 -2.13 2.03 -9.63
CA HIS A 104 -2.73 2.58 -10.84
C HIS A 104 -4.22 2.79 -10.68
N PHE A 105 -4.90 1.79 -10.11
CA PHE A 105 -6.33 1.85 -9.86
C PHE A 105 -6.67 2.99 -8.89
N ALA A 106 -5.98 3.08 -7.74
CA ALA A 106 -6.16 4.16 -6.78
C ALA A 106 -5.80 5.54 -7.37
N GLY A 107 -4.76 5.62 -8.19
CA GLY A 107 -4.34 6.84 -8.87
C GLY A 107 -5.38 7.38 -9.85
N VAL A 108 -6.02 6.52 -10.66
CA VAL A 108 -7.12 6.92 -11.57
C VAL A 108 -8.31 7.44 -10.78
N MET A 109 -8.56 6.88 -9.59
CA MET A 109 -9.65 7.31 -8.72
C MET A 109 -9.37 8.62 -7.97
N GLY A 110 -8.18 9.21 -8.12
CA GLY A 110 -7.80 10.44 -7.44
C GLY A 110 -7.57 10.29 -5.93
N VAL A 111 -7.40 9.05 -5.44
CA VAL A 111 -6.99 8.82 -4.04
C VAL A 111 -5.53 9.24 -3.88
N ASN A 112 -5.13 9.71 -2.70
CA ASN A 112 -3.71 9.95 -2.43
C ASN A 112 -2.96 8.61 -2.44
N VAL A 113 -1.86 8.51 -3.19
CA VAL A 113 -1.10 7.26 -3.31
C VAL A 113 0.38 7.49 -3.05
N TRP A 114 0.98 6.67 -2.19
CA TRP A 114 2.41 6.55 -2.03
C TRP A 114 2.89 5.23 -2.64
N THR A 115 3.69 5.35 -3.69
CA THR A 115 4.19 4.20 -4.43
C THR A 115 5.65 3.95 -4.12
N LEU A 116 5.95 2.78 -3.56
CA LEU A 116 7.30 2.32 -3.26
C LEU A 116 7.87 1.63 -4.50
N LEU A 117 8.94 2.21 -5.04
CA LEU A 117 9.56 1.81 -6.30
C LEU A 117 10.93 1.15 -6.05
N PRO A 118 11.24 0.06 -6.78
CA PRO A 118 12.57 -0.52 -6.75
C PRO A 118 13.59 0.44 -7.37
N LYS A 119 14.89 0.17 -7.16
CA LYS A 119 15.97 1.02 -7.68
C LYS A 119 15.89 1.24 -9.18
N VAL A 120 15.57 0.18 -9.92
CA VAL A 120 15.30 0.22 -11.36
C VAL A 120 13.80 0.05 -11.54
N PRO A 121 13.01 1.14 -11.60
CA PRO A 121 11.57 1.07 -11.77
C PRO A 121 11.20 0.80 -13.23
N ASP A 122 9.93 0.47 -13.47
CA ASP A 122 9.37 0.50 -14.82
C ASP A 122 9.50 1.90 -15.44
N TRP A 123 9.70 1.94 -16.77
CA TRP A 123 9.96 3.16 -17.53
C TRP A 123 8.94 4.28 -17.25
N ARG A 124 7.69 3.92 -16.97
CA ARG A 124 6.59 4.89 -16.73
C ARG A 124 6.83 5.81 -15.54
N TRP A 125 7.67 5.37 -14.59
CA TRP A 125 7.97 6.13 -13.39
C TRP A 125 9.16 7.08 -13.56
N GLY A 126 9.92 6.97 -14.66
CA GLY A 126 11.19 7.67 -14.81
C GLY A 126 12.21 7.31 -13.73
N LEU A 127 13.37 7.97 -13.74
CA LEU A 127 14.51 7.62 -12.88
C LEU A 127 14.71 8.56 -11.68
N LYS A 128 14.01 9.70 -11.63
CA LYS A 128 14.24 10.76 -10.63
C LYS A 128 12.92 11.39 -10.18
N GLY A 129 12.99 12.15 -9.08
CA GLY A 129 11.85 12.90 -8.53
C GLY A 129 10.86 12.03 -7.75
N GLU A 130 9.94 12.70 -7.06
CA GLU A 130 8.92 12.07 -6.21
C GLU A 130 7.51 12.18 -6.79
N THR A 131 7.36 12.71 -8.01
CA THR A 131 6.06 12.89 -8.67
C THR A 131 6.00 12.07 -9.96
N THR A 132 4.79 11.91 -10.47
CA THR A 132 4.51 11.19 -11.72
C THR A 132 3.56 12.03 -12.58
N CYS A 133 3.73 12.00 -13.91
CA CYS A 133 2.82 12.69 -14.83
C CYS A 133 1.48 11.97 -14.99
N TRP A 134 1.39 10.72 -14.56
CA TRP A 134 0.20 9.87 -14.74
C TRP A 134 -0.91 10.15 -13.72
N TYR A 135 -0.53 10.45 -12.48
CA TYR A 135 -1.44 10.56 -11.34
C TYR A 135 -1.06 11.75 -10.45
N PRO A 136 -1.80 12.87 -10.50
CA PRO A 136 -1.44 14.09 -9.77
C PRO A 136 -1.36 13.94 -8.24
N THR A 137 -2.13 13.00 -7.67
CA THR A 137 -2.20 12.74 -6.22
C THR A 137 -1.15 11.73 -5.73
N MET A 138 -0.29 11.24 -6.64
CA MET A 138 0.66 10.18 -6.33
C MET A 138 2.05 10.71 -6.03
N ARG A 139 2.65 10.18 -4.95
CA ARG A 139 4.04 10.40 -4.55
C ARG A 139 4.85 9.13 -4.67
N LEU A 140 6.06 9.24 -5.20
CA LEU A 140 6.97 8.13 -5.46
C LEU A 140 8.10 8.09 -4.42
N PHE A 141 8.32 6.93 -3.83
CA PHE A 141 9.40 6.64 -2.89
C PHE A 141 10.34 5.62 -3.51
N ARG A 142 11.59 6.01 -3.79
CA ARG A 142 12.50 5.21 -4.61
C ARG A 142 13.59 4.58 -3.76
N GLN A 143 13.77 3.28 -3.94
CA GLN A 143 14.90 2.55 -3.40
C GLN A 143 16.22 3.06 -4.00
N GLN A 144 17.23 3.24 -3.16
CA GLN A 144 18.57 3.70 -3.59
C GLN A 144 19.51 2.53 -3.94
N GLU A 145 19.33 1.40 -3.28
CA GLU A 145 20.13 0.19 -3.41
C GLU A 145 19.20 -1.02 -3.58
N THR A 146 19.42 -1.80 -4.65
CA THR A 146 18.57 -2.94 -5.00
C THR A 146 18.45 -3.92 -3.82
N GLY A 147 17.22 -4.25 -3.45
CA GLY A 147 16.92 -5.16 -2.34
C GLY A 147 16.93 -4.50 -0.94
N ASN A 148 17.52 -3.32 -0.79
CA ASN A 148 17.52 -2.58 0.46
C ASN A 148 16.30 -1.66 0.56
N TRP A 149 15.21 -2.15 1.15
CA TRP A 149 13.97 -1.39 1.32
C TRP A 149 13.91 -0.56 2.60
N GLN A 150 14.83 -0.77 3.54
CA GLN A 150 14.79 -0.14 4.86
C GLN A 150 14.83 1.41 4.80
N PRO A 151 15.64 2.06 3.94
CA PRO A 151 15.59 3.52 3.77
C PRO A 151 14.23 4.03 3.25
N VAL A 152 13.60 3.28 2.34
CA VAL A 152 12.27 3.62 1.78
C VAL A 152 11.21 3.53 2.87
N ILE A 153 11.18 2.42 3.61
CA ILE A 153 10.27 2.19 4.74
C ILE A 153 10.45 3.29 5.80
N SER A 154 11.69 3.61 6.17
CA SER A 154 11.99 4.66 7.16
C SER A 154 11.47 6.03 6.73
N LYS A 155 11.60 6.37 5.43
CA LYS A 155 11.06 7.62 4.89
C LYS A 155 9.53 7.63 4.92
N VAL A 156 8.88 6.53 4.53
CA VAL A 156 7.42 6.39 4.60
C VAL A 156 6.93 6.54 6.05
N VAL A 157 7.63 5.97 7.03
CA VAL A 157 7.31 6.12 8.45
C VAL A 157 7.35 7.58 8.88
N GLN A 158 8.43 8.29 8.53
CA GLN A 158 8.57 9.71 8.88
C GLN A 158 7.47 10.57 8.25
N GLU A 159 7.16 10.35 6.98
CA GLU A 159 6.13 11.12 6.28
C GLU A 159 4.73 10.79 6.81
N LEU A 160 4.43 9.51 7.07
CA LEU A 160 3.12 9.11 7.59
C LEU A 160 2.91 9.62 9.02
N GLY A 161 3.95 9.58 9.86
CA GLY A 161 3.90 10.13 11.21
C GLY A 161 3.70 11.65 11.28
N ARG A 162 3.91 12.39 10.18
CA ARG A 162 3.58 13.83 10.11
C ARG A 162 2.12 14.09 9.71
N LEU A 163 1.41 13.08 9.20
CA LEU A 163 0.00 13.20 8.78
C LEU A 163 -0.98 12.90 9.92
N VAL A 164 -0.50 12.35 11.04
CA VAL A 164 -1.32 11.91 12.19
C VAL A 164 -0.95 12.61 13.48
#